data_AF-A0AAV9VVD7-F1
#
_entry.id   AF-A0AAV9VVD7-F1
#
_cell.length_a   1.000
_cell.length_b   1.000
_cell.length_c   1.000
_cell.angle_alpha   90.00
_cell.angle_beta   90.00
_cell.angle_gamma   90.00
#
_symmetry.space_group_name_H-M   'P 1'
#
loop_
_entity.id
_entity.type
_entity.pdbx_description
1 polymer ?
#
loop_
_entity_poly.entity_id
_entity_poly.type
_entity_poly.pdbx_seq_one_letter_code
_entity_poly.pdbx_strand_id
1 'polypeptide(L)'
;MSYIPQVVINGFLPMLIFASTITSFSLDNISEAGTVLLSAAFFTAFGVIFGILIRFLTPVGGWKMGIIATNMWSNNADLVIGITSTMSQTKPFGNVGDYEKGVSYSVIMAVFAFLTLYSMGGIQMMRRDFDSKPQEDTEAGRKEKKENPVDEPVERGQDPQGQLPEYEEKEKDPSRTTGTVALANSTSLDVNVPPQVEVAGRTKEKVMSIIKIFFTIPTITLISALVIAVVPQLRALFVPTTRVKMPTAPDGRPPLDFIIQFASYGGQLSPVMGLAMLGAALSRIRVRHLPEGFWMSIAATCFLKLIVGPILGILWIQGLKHTPLINDDQMMMQLVIAITAGMPSATSQVYITTLYAPDDAPEMSQLAAMLLAQYALIVLTLPILTSYTLIKVIA
;
A
#
# COMPACT_ATOMS: atom_id res chain seq x y z
N MET A 1 4.62 5.82 19.37
CA MET A 1 5.03 5.95 17.95
C MET A 1 5.66 4.66 17.43
N SER A 2 5.01 3.99 16.48
CA SER A 2 5.56 2.78 15.85
C SER A 2 6.55 3.16 14.74
N TYR A 3 7.82 2.79 14.89
CA TYR A 3 8.87 3.03 13.88
C TYR A 3 8.68 2.19 12.60
N ILE A 4 7.86 1.14 12.67
CA ILE A 4 7.67 0.16 11.58
C ILE A 4 7.08 0.81 10.31
N PRO A 5 5.93 1.52 10.35
CA PRO A 5 5.40 2.17 9.15
C PRO A 5 6.35 3.20 8.53
N GLN A 6 7.20 3.86 9.33
CA GLN A 6 8.18 4.81 8.81
C GLN A 6 9.28 4.12 8.00
N VAL A 7 9.82 3.01 8.52
CA VAL A 7 10.81 2.18 7.78
C VAL A 7 10.20 1.64 6.49
N VAL A 8 8.92 1.25 6.51
CA VAL A 8 8.23 0.78 5.30
C VAL A 8 8.09 1.91 4.29
N ILE A 9 7.56 3.08 4.68
CA ILE A 9 7.26 4.18 3.74
C ILE A 9 8.53 4.86 3.20
N ASN A 10 9.59 4.95 4.01
CA ASN A 10 10.81 5.66 3.63
C ASN A 10 11.94 4.73 3.14
N GLY A 11 11.84 3.42 3.40
CA GLY A 11 12.84 2.43 2.99
C GLY A 11 12.28 1.42 2.00
N PHE A 12 11.45 0.49 2.47
CA PHE A 12 11.01 -0.67 1.66
C PHE A 12 10.10 -0.29 0.49
N LEU A 13 9.17 0.65 0.68
CA LEU A 13 8.23 1.07 -0.35
C LEU A 13 8.92 1.78 -1.53
N PRO A 14 9.83 2.76 -1.33
CA PRO A 14 10.62 3.33 -2.41
C PRO A 14 11.40 2.28 -3.19
N MET A 15 12.00 1.31 -2.50
CA MET A 15 12.70 0.20 -3.16
C MET A 15 11.77 -0.64 -4.03
N LEU A 16 10.56 -0.96 -3.54
CA LEU A 16 9.54 -1.66 -4.32
C LEU A 16 9.15 -0.85 -5.57
N ILE A 17 8.81 0.43 -5.40
CA ILE A 17 8.42 1.31 -6.50
C ILE A 17 9.54 1.41 -7.54
N PHE A 18 10.78 1.62 -7.10
CA PHE A 18 11.95 1.77 -7.97
C PHE A 18 12.20 0.51 -8.80
N ALA A 19 12.32 -0.64 -8.13
CA ALA A 19 12.62 -1.91 -8.77
C ALA A 19 11.51 -2.34 -9.73
N SER A 20 10.25 -2.33 -9.27
CA SER A 20 9.11 -2.72 -10.10
C SER A 20 8.98 -1.82 -11.33
N THR A 21 9.08 -0.50 -11.16
CA THR A 21 8.94 0.45 -12.28
C THR A 21 10.04 0.23 -13.34
N ILE A 22 11.32 0.18 -12.97
CA ILE A 22 12.42 0.10 -13.96
C ILE A 22 12.45 -1.26 -14.66
N THR A 23 12.22 -2.34 -13.92
CA THR A 23 12.31 -3.70 -14.48
C THR A 23 11.19 -4.00 -15.45
N SER A 24 9.99 -3.52 -15.14
CA SER A 24 8.77 -4.03 -15.77
C SER A 24 8.08 -2.99 -16.64
N PHE A 25 8.33 -1.69 -16.45
CA PHE A 25 7.82 -0.68 -17.37
C PHE A 25 8.63 -0.70 -18.67
N SER A 26 7.98 -1.08 -19.77
CA SER A 26 8.57 -1.01 -21.11
C SER A 26 7.61 -0.35 -22.09
N LEU A 27 8.15 0.55 -22.92
CA LEU A 27 7.46 1.15 -24.06
C LEU A 27 7.68 0.33 -25.35
N ASP A 28 8.02 -0.95 -25.23
CA ASP A 28 8.15 -1.84 -26.38
C ASP A 28 6.84 -1.97 -27.16
N ASN A 29 5.71 -2.04 -26.46
CA ASN A 29 4.38 -2.00 -27.05
C ASN A 29 3.58 -0.82 -26.50
N ILE A 30 3.83 0.38 -27.03
CA ILE A 30 3.15 1.61 -26.57
C ILE A 30 1.62 1.54 -26.69
N SER A 31 1.11 0.82 -27.70
CA SER A 31 -0.33 0.61 -27.89
C SER A 31 -0.93 -0.21 -26.75
N GLU A 32 -0.32 -1.35 -26.41
CA GLU A 32 -0.76 -2.20 -25.31
C GLU A 32 -0.62 -1.49 -23.97
N ALA A 33 0.49 -0.79 -23.76
CA ALA A 33 0.72 0.00 -22.54
C ALA A 33 -0.38 1.06 -22.35
N GLY A 34 -0.81 1.72 -23.43
CA GLY A 34 -1.94 2.66 -23.40
C GLY A 34 -3.25 2.01 -23.00
N THR A 35 -3.56 0.83 -23.54
CA THR A 35 -4.77 0.06 -23.19
C THR A 35 -4.78 -0.37 -21.73
N VAL A 36 -3.64 -0.85 -21.22
CA VAL A 36 -3.47 -1.25 -19.82
C VAL A 36 -3.61 -0.04 -18.90
N LEU A 37 -3.01 1.10 -19.25
CA LEU A 37 -3.14 2.35 -18.50
C LEU A 37 -4.59 2.86 -18.47
N LEU A 38 -5.29 2.79 -19.60
CA LEU A 38 -6.72 3.13 -19.68
C LEU A 38 -7.55 2.22 -18.78
N SER A 39 -7.24 0.93 -18.77
CA SER A 39 -7.90 -0.05 -17.89
C SER A 39 -7.63 0.24 -16.41
N ALA A 40 -6.41 0.67 -16.05
CA ALA A 40 -6.07 1.12 -14.70
C ALA A 40 -6.91 2.33 -14.27
N ALA A 41 -7.08 3.30 -15.16
CA ALA A 41 -7.92 4.47 -14.94
C ALA A 41 -9.40 4.09 -14.77
N PHE A 42 -9.91 3.19 -15.63
CA PHE A 42 -11.27 2.65 -15.53
C PHE A 42 -11.50 1.96 -14.17
N PHE A 43 -10.57 1.12 -13.75
CA PHE A 43 -10.67 0.40 -12.47
C PHE A 43 -10.62 1.33 -11.25
N THR A 44 -9.76 2.35 -11.31
CA THR A 44 -9.68 3.37 -10.28
C THR A 44 -10.99 4.17 -10.20
N ALA A 45 -11.55 4.56 -11.35
CA ALA A 45 -12.79 5.34 -11.42
C ALA A 45 -14.00 4.60 -10.83
N PHE A 46 -14.22 3.33 -11.20
CA PHE A 46 -15.32 2.58 -10.60
C PHE A 46 -15.07 2.27 -9.12
N GLY A 47 -13.82 2.05 -8.72
CA GLY A 47 -13.46 1.85 -7.32
C GLY A 47 -13.84 3.06 -6.45
N VAL A 48 -13.66 4.28 -6.98
CA VAL A 48 -14.17 5.51 -6.35
C VAL A 48 -15.70 5.47 -6.24
N ILE A 49 -16.41 5.09 -7.31
CA ILE A 49 -17.88 5.00 -7.30
C ILE A 49 -18.36 4.00 -6.24
N PHE A 50 -17.78 2.81 -6.17
CA PHE A 50 -18.11 1.81 -5.15
C PHE A 50 -17.88 2.36 -3.74
N GLY A 51 -16.71 2.98 -3.52
CA GLY A 51 -16.38 3.61 -2.26
C GLY A 51 -17.39 4.68 -1.84
N ILE A 52 -17.81 5.53 -2.76
CA ILE A 52 -18.81 6.58 -2.53
C ILE A 52 -20.18 5.95 -2.21
N LEU A 53 -20.60 4.96 -2.98
CA LEU A 53 -21.86 4.25 -2.75
C LEU A 53 -21.90 3.63 -1.35
N ILE A 54 -20.85 2.89 -0.98
CA ILE A 54 -20.76 2.23 0.34
C ILE A 54 -20.77 3.29 1.44
N ARG A 55 -19.98 4.36 1.29
CA ARG A 55 -19.95 5.48 2.26
C ARG A 55 -21.33 6.06 2.54
N PHE A 56 -22.22 6.14 1.55
CA PHE A 56 -23.56 6.70 1.72
C PHE A 56 -24.62 5.67 2.14
N LEU A 57 -24.45 4.40 1.76
CA LEU A 57 -25.45 3.36 1.96
C LEU A 57 -25.22 2.52 3.22
N THR A 58 -24.01 2.51 3.78
CA THR A 58 -23.68 1.66 4.93
C THR A 58 -23.09 2.48 6.09
N PRO A 59 -23.22 1.99 7.34
CA PRO A 59 -22.63 2.66 8.50
C PRO A 59 -21.10 2.48 8.50
N VAL A 60 -20.40 3.48 7.97
CA VAL A 60 -18.92 3.52 7.91
C VAL A 60 -18.28 4.24 9.10
N GLY A 61 -19.07 4.93 9.93
CA GLY A 61 -18.57 5.69 11.08
C GLY A 61 -17.67 6.86 10.66
N GLY A 62 -16.54 7.02 11.34
CA GLY A 62 -15.52 8.04 11.05
C GLY A 62 -14.69 7.77 9.80
N TRP A 63 -14.67 6.52 9.32
CA TRP A 63 -13.78 6.04 8.26
C TRP A 63 -14.29 6.33 6.83
N LYS A 64 -14.61 7.60 6.55
CA LYS A 64 -15.34 8.02 5.34
C LYS A 64 -14.45 8.07 4.10
N MET A 65 -13.19 8.44 4.23
CA MET A 65 -12.25 8.49 3.11
C MET A 65 -11.50 7.18 2.95
N GLY A 66 -11.23 6.48 4.05
CA GLY A 66 -10.63 5.16 4.05
C GLY A 66 -11.49 4.13 3.34
N ILE A 67 -12.81 4.12 3.53
CA ILE A 67 -13.69 3.21 2.77
C ILE A 67 -13.62 3.45 1.25
N ILE A 68 -13.45 4.71 0.83
CA ILE A 68 -13.28 5.04 -0.59
C ILE A 68 -11.90 4.58 -1.07
N ALA A 69 -10.85 4.84 -0.29
CA ALA A 69 -9.50 4.40 -0.60
C ALA A 69 -9.39 2.87 -0.75
N THR A 70 -10.04 2.12 0.14
CA THR A 70 -10.14 0.66 0.10
C THR A 70 -10.76 0.17 -1.21
N ASN A 71 -11.83 0.81 -1.66
CA ASN A 71 -12.45 0.44 -2.92
C ASN A 71 -11.66 0.90 -4.16
N MET A 72 -11.00 2.08 -4.09
CA MET A 72 -10.26 2.67 -5.19
C MET A 72 -8.92 1.97 -5.47
N TRP A 73 -8.11 1.67 -4.45
CA TRP A 73 -6.78 1.07 -4.66
C TRP A 73 -6.74 -0.40 -4.31
N SER A 74 -6.43 -1.21 -5.32
CA SER A 74 -6.29 -2.66 -5.21
C SER A 74 -4.83 -3.11 -5.20
N ASN A 75 -4.57 -4.31 -4.71
CA ASN A 75 -3.25 -4.93 -4.74
C ASN A 75 -2.94 -5.48 -6.14
N ASN A 76 -2.56 -4.58 -7.05
CA ASN A 76 -2.41 -4.87 -8.48
C ASN A 76 -0.98 -5.29 -8.89
N ALA A 77 -0.03 -5.30 -7.97
CA ALA A 77 1.37 -5.64 -8.26
C ALA A 77 1.67 -7.09 -7.87
N ASP A 78 2.00 -7.32 -6.59
CA ASP A 78 2.59 -8.58 -6.15
C ASP A 78 1.68 -9.79 -6.37
N LEU A 79 0.38 -9.64 -6.10
CA LEU A 79 -0.58 -10.73 -6.25
C LEU A 79 -0.81 -11.08 -7.72
N VAL A 80 -0.95 -10.06 -8.58
CA VAL A 80 -1.14 -10.23 -10.03
C VAL A 80 0.10 -10.84 -10.67
N ILE A 81 1.29 -10.38 -10.30
CA ILE A 81 2.57 -10.94 -10.76
C ILE A 81 2.70 -12.40 -10.32
N GLY A 82 2.36 -12.71 -9.06
CA GLY A 82 2.37 -14.09 -8.55
C GLY A 82 1.47 -15.02 -9.38
N ILE A 83 0.23 -14.60 -9.66
CA ILE A 83 -0.68 -15.38 -10.50
C ILE A 83 -0.12 -15.51 -11.92
N THR A 84 0.31 -14.41 -12.51
CA THR A 84 0.90 -14.37 -13.85
C THR A 84 2.06 -15.36 -13.97
N SER A 85 2.94 -15.42 -12.96
CA SER A 85 4.09 -16.33 -12.92
C SER A 85 3.70 -17.81 -12.98
N THR A 86 2.53 -18.16 -12.42
CA THR A 86 2.00 -19.52 -12.46
C THR A 86 1.25 -19.80 -13.76
N MET A 87 0.43 -18.86 -14.23
CA MET A 87 -0.39 -19.03 -15.43
C MET A 87 0.45 -19.04 -16.70
N SER A 88 1.52 -18.24 -16.76
CA SER A 88 2.42 -18.17 -17.91
C SER A 88 3.15 -19.48 -18.20
N GLN A 89 3.14 -20.45 -17.27
CA GLN A 89 3.74 -21.77 -17.44
C GLN A 89 2.80 -22.80 -18.09
N THR A 90 1.54 -22.44 -18.31
CA THR A 90 0.48 -23.36 -18.76
C THR A 90 -0.22 -22.86 -20.01
N LYS A 91 -0.67 -23.77 -20.88
CA LYS A 91 -1.50 -23.43 -22.04
C LYS A 91 -2.79 -22.71 -21.59
N PRO A 92 -3.27 -21.70 -22.34
CA PRO A 92 -2.83 -21.29 -23.67
C PRO A 92 -1.57 -20.41 -23.71
N PHE A 93 -1.04 -20.03 -22.55
CA PHE A 93 0.24 -19.32 -22.44
C PHE A 93 1.43 -20.28 -22.54
N GLY A 94 2.63 -19.74 -22.42
CA GLY A 94 3.89 -20.50 -22.40
C GLY A 94 4.80 -20.20 -23.57
N ASN A 95 4.49 -19.16 -24.36
CA ASN A 95 5.41 -18.65 -25.36
C ASN A 95 6.52 -17.84 -24.68
N VAL A 96 7.68 -17.76 -25.36
CA VAL A 96 8.80 -16.94 -24.92
C VAL A 96 8.35 -15.47 -24.84
N GLY A 97 8.45 -14.86 -23.65
CA GLY A 97 8.05 -13.47 -23.42
C GLY A 97 6.67 -13.28 -22.77
N ASP A 98 5.84 -14.32 -22.64
CA ASP A 98 4.49 -14.17 -22.06
C ASP A 98 4.54 -13.75 -20.59
N TYR A 99 5.45 -14.34 -19.82
CA TYR A 99 5.67 -13.98 -18.42
C TYR A 99 6.09 -12.51 -18.29
N GLU A 100 7.09 -12.09 -19.07
CA GLU A 100 7.62 -10.73 -19.07
C GLU A 100 6.56 -9.70 -19.47
N LYS A 101 5.72 -10.03 -20.45
CA LYS A 101 4.56 -9.19 -20.83
C LYS A 101 3.56 -9.05 -19.69
N GLY A 102 3.17 -10.15 -19.05
CA GLY A 102 2.20 -10.12 -17.97
C GLY A 102 2.71 -9.33 -16.75
N VAL A 103 4.00 -9.49 -16.41
CA VAL A 103 4.67 -8.68 -15.39
C VAL A 103 4.66 -7.20 -15.78
N SER A 104 4.96 -6.88 -17.04
CA SER A 104 4.94 -5.51 -17.54
C SER A 104 3.57 -4.85 -17.40
N TYR A 105 2.50 -5.54 -17.83
CA TYR A 105 1.14 -5.02 -17.70
C TYR A 105 0.72 -4.79 -16.24
N SER A 106 1.08 -5.72 -15.35
CA SER A 106 0.79 -5.61 -13.91
C SER A 106 1.48 -4.39 -13.30
N VAL A 107 2.73 -4.11 -13.70
CA VAL A 107 3.44 -2.92 -13.22
C VAL A 107 2.89 -1.63 -13.81
N ILE A 108 2.46 -1.60 -15.07
CA ILE A 108 1.82 -0.40 -15.64
C ILE A 108 0.58 -0.02 -14.82
N MET A 109 -0.23 -1.01 -14.44
CA MET A 109 -1.37 -0.83 -13.53
C MET A 109 -0.92 -0.33 -12.15
N ALA A 110 0.13 -0.91 -11.59
CA ALA A 110 0.66 -0.53 -10.28
C ALA A 110 1.24 0.90 -10.28
N VAL A 111 1.95 1.30 -11.33
CA VAL A 111 2.49 2.66 -11.51
C VAL A 111 1.34 3.68 -11.52
N PHE A 112 0.24 3.39 -12.22
CA PHE A 112 -0.95 4.25 -12.18
C PHE A 112 -1.55 4.33 -10.76
N ALA A 113 -1.63 3.21 -10.05
CA ALA A 113 -2.08 3.17 -8.66
C ALA A 113 -1.13 3.96 -7.73
N PHE A 114 0.18 3.87 -7.93
CA PHE A 114 1.18 4.62 -7.16
C PHE A 114 1.13 6.12 -7.45
N LEU A 115 0.96 6.52 -8.71
CA LEU A 115 0.78 7.92 -9.09
C LEU A 115 -0.45 8.51 -8.39
N THR A 116 -1.57 7.81 -8.43
CA THR A 116 -2.82 8.28 -7.81
C THR A 116 -2.74 8.28 -6.27
N LEU A 117 -2.14 7.26 -5.66
CA LEU A 117 -2.03 7.13 -4.21
C LEU A 117 -1.01 8.10 -3.60
N TYR A 118 0.19 8.18 -4.17
CA TYR A 118 1.31 8.93 -3.58
C TYR A 118 1.45 10.35 -4.13
N SER A 119 1.16 10.56 -5.42
CA SER A 119 1.42 11.85 -6.08
C SER A 119 0.16 12.72 -6.22
N MET A 120 -1.01 12.12 -6.43
CA MET A 120 -2.27 12.86 -6.66
C MET A 120 -3.10 13.12 -5.39
N GLY A 121 -2.50 13.02 -4.21
CA GLY A 121 -3.18 13.38 -2.97
C GLY A 121 -3.89 12.23 -2.25
N GLY A 122 -3.66 10.97 -2.64
CA GLY A 122 -4.37 9.82 -2.08
C GLY A 122 -4.09 9.58 -0.60
N ILE A 123 -2.84 9.78 -0.15
CA ILE A 123 -2.51 9.76 1.28
C ILE A 123 -3.28 10.83 2.05
N GLN A 124 -3.33 12.05 1.53
CA GLN A 124 -4.03 13.18 2.16
C GLN A 124 -5.53 12.92 2.24
N MET A 125 -6.08 12.24 1.23
CA MET A 125 -7.47 11.79 1.27
C MET A 125 -7.72 10.86 2.45
N MET A 126 -6.91 9.82 2.66
CA MET A 126 -7.08 8.89 3.79
C MET A 126 -6.83 9.55 5.14
N ARG A 127 -5.89 10.50 5.20
CA ARG A 127 -5.59 11.25 6.42
C ARG A 127 -6.79 12.04 6.95
N ARG A 128 -7.67 12.53 6.09
CA ARG A 128 -8.84 13.36 6.48
C ARG A 128 -9.78 12.68 7.49
N ASP A 129 -9.73 11.35 7.59
CA ASP A 129 -10.50 10.63 8.61
C ASP A 129 -9.96 10.84 10.04
N PHE A 130 -8.73 11.37 10.17
CA PHE A 130 -8.04 11.59 11.44
C PHE A 130 -7.93 13.09 11.81
N ASP A 131 -8.02 14.01 10.85
CA ASP A 131 -7.83 15.45 11.07
C ASP A 131 -8.90 16.10 11.98
N SER A 132 -10.01 15.41 12.28
CA SER A 132 -11.12 15.96 13.09
C SER A 132 -11.09 15.55 14.57
N LYS A 133 -10.12 14.73 15.00
CA LYS A 133 -10.01 14.27 16.38
C LYS A 133 -8.97 15.13 17.10
N PRO A 134 -9.29 15.85 18.19
CA PRO A 134 -8.30 16.61 18.93
C PRO A 134 -7.18 15.65 19.34
N GLN A 135 -5.99 15.92 18.82
CA GLN A 135 -4.77 15.27 19.23
C GLN A 135 -4.58 15.66 20.71
N GLU A 136 -4.76 14.72 21.64
CA GLU A 136 -4.41 14.99 23.04
C GLU A 136 -2.91 15.25 23.08
N ASP A 137 -2.56 16.53 23.17
CA ASP A 137 -1.20 17.02 23.35
C ASP A 137 -0.58 16.30 24.56
N THR A 138 0.29 15.33 24.28
CA THR A 138 0.85 14.38 25.26
C THR A 138 1.91 15.03 26.17
N GLU A 139 1.92 16.36 26.34
CA GLU A 139 2.93 17.04 27.18
C GLU A 139 2.37 18.04 28.21
N ALA A 140 1.04 18.23 28.31
CA ALA A 140 0.45 19.19 29.27
C ALA A 140 -0.37 18.56 30.42
N GLY A 141 -0.39 17.22 30.55
CA GLY A 141 -1.22 16.51 31.54
C GLY A 141 -0.55 16.22 32.91
N ARG A 142 0.70 16.61 33.11
CA ARG A 142 1.41 16.37 34.39
C ARG A 142 1.55 17.65 35.19
N LYS A 143 0.44 18.16 35.72
CA LYS A 143 0.41 18.93 36.98
C LYS A 143 -1.03 19.15 37.46
N GLU A 144 -1.20 18.82 38.74
CA GLU A 144 -2.34 19.15 39.60
C GLU A 144 -3.63 18.34 39.42
N LYS A 145 -3.63 17.15 40.03
CA LYS A 145 -4.82 16.68 40.75
C LYS A 145 -4.52 16.79 42.25
N LYS A 146 -4.92 17.91 42.85
CA LYS A 146 -5.00 18.06 44.32
C LYS A 146 -6.10 17.13 44.82
N GLU A 147 -5.73 16.34 45.80
CA GLU A 147 -6.55 15.38 46.52
C GLU A 147 -7.34 16.06 47.66
N ASN A 148 -8.52 15.51 47.98
CA ASN A 148 -9.20 15.41 49.30
C ASN A 148 -10.75 15.39 49.12
N PRO A 149 -11.53 14.85 50.08
CA PRO A 149 -11.59 13.44 50.48
C PRO A 149 -13.06 12.96 50.61
N VAL A 150 -13.33 11.64 50.59
CA VAL A 150 -14.58 11.10 51.19
C VAL A 150 -14.27 9.76 51.87
N ASP A 151 -14.73 9.67 53.11
CA ASP A 151 -14.49 8.66 54.13
C ASP A 151 -15.07 7.25 53.84
N GLU A 152 -14.24 6.22 54.12
CA GLU A 152 -14.46 4.93 54.82
C GLU A 152 -15.69 3.99 54.56
N PRO A 153 -15.68 2.71 55.02
CA PRO A 153 -14.61 1.68 55.02
C PRO A 153 -15.14 0.26 54.68
N VAL A 154 -14.30 -0.68 54.20
CA VAL A 154 -14.55 -2.13 54.38
C VAL A 154 -13.23 -2.90 54.61
N GLU A 155 -13.08 -3.42 55.83
CA GLU A 155 -12.13 -4.44 56.36
C GLU A 155 -12.24 -5.80 55.63
N ARG A 156 -11.36 -6.80 55.68
CA ARG A 156 -10.03 -7.12 56.26
C ARG A 156 -9.69 -8.54 55.73
N GLY A 157 -8.42 -8.84 55.47
CA GLY A 157 -7.93 -10.21 55.24
C GLY A 157 -6.39 -10.28 55.17
N GLN A 158 -5.77 -10.55 56.32
CA GLN A 158 -4.35 -10.92 56.60
C GLN A 158 -4.02 -12.33 56.06
N ASP A 159 -2.82 -12.79 55.64
CA ASP A 159 -1.39 -12.66 56.02
C ASP A 159 -0.53 -13.40 54.92
N PRO A 160 0.81 -13.66 55.02
CA PRO A 160 1.95 -12.78 55.33
C PRO A 160 3.19 -12.96 54.37
N GLN A 161 4.02 -11.90 54.34
CA GLN A 161 5.50 -11.82 54.18
C GLN A 161 6.30 -12.83 53.31
N GLY A 162 6.99 -12.29 52.30
CA GLY A 162 8.21 -12.84 51.72
C GLY A 162 9.10 -11.71 51.17
N GLN A 163 10.26 -11.49 51.78
CA GLN A 163 11.19 -10.38 51.54
C GLN A 163 12.41 -10.87 50.74
N LEU A 164 12.81 -10.17 49.67
CA LEU A 164 14.08 -10.34 48.95
C LEU A 164 14.60 -8.96 48.44
N PRO A 165 15.93 -8.79 48.25
CA PRO A 165 16.67 -7.64 48.76
C PRO A 165 16.83 -6.45 47.80
N GLU A 166 17.17 -5.32 48.40
CA GLU A 166 17.53 -4.02 47.81
C GLU A 166 18.88 -4.07 47.10
N TYR A 167 18.96 -3.52 45.88
CA TYR A 167 20.17 -3.41 45.08
C TYR A 167 20.54 -1.93 44.90
N GLU A 168 21.73 -1.54 45.40
CA GLU A 168 22.33 -0.23 45.20
C GLU A 168 22.78 -0.02 43.73
N GLU A 169 22.35 1.08 43.13
CA GLU A 169 22.75 1.49 41.78
C GLU A 169 24.09 2.24 41.84
N LYS A 170 25.16 1.65 41.27
CA LYS A 170 26.47 2.30 41.12
C LYS A 170 26.48 3.28 39.94
N GLU A 171 26.81 4.53 40.24
CA GLU A 171 27.02 5.65 39.33
C GLU A 171 28.07 5.31 38.23
N LYS A 172 27.73 5.55 36.96
CA LYS A 172 28.58 5.23 35.79
C LYS A 172 29.24 6.49 35.20
N ASP A 173 30.57 6.39 35.09
CA ASP A 173 31.57 7.32 34.57
C ASP A 173 31.20 8.07 33.26
N PRO A 174 31.35 9.41 33.16
CA PRO A 174 30.91 10.22 32.00
C PRO A 174 31.77 10.07 30.73
N SER A 175 32.87 9.32 30.78
CA SER A 175 33.94 9.41 29.77
C SER A 175 33.73 8.56 28.50
N ARG A 176 32.66 7.76 28.42
CA ARG A 176 32.38 6.86 27.27
C ARG A 176 31.24 7.32 26.35
N THR A 177 30.58 8.44 26.65
CA THR A 177 29.35 8.88 25.97
C THR A 177 29.62 9.63 24.65
N THR A 178 30.83 10.13 24.42
CA THR A 178 31.12 11.00 23.26
C THR A 178 31.15 10.25 21.92
N GLY A 179 31.50 8.96 21.90
CA GLY A 179 31.56 8.16 20.67
C GLY A 179 30.20 7.66 20.17
N THR A 180 29.28 7.35 21.10
CA THR A 180 27.94 6.81 20.76
C THR A 180 26.98 7.90 20.30
N VAL A 181 27.14 9.14 20.81
CA VAL A 181 26.30 10.29 20.43
C VAL A 181 26.63 10.81 19.02
N ALA A 182 27.89 10.70 18.58
CA ALA A 182 28.30 11.11 17.24
C ALA A 182 27.72 10.21 16.12
N LEU A 183 27.51 8.90 16.39
CA LEU A 183 26.92 7.96 15.43
C LEU A 183 25.38 8.00 15.42
N ALA A 184 24.77 8.39 16.55
CA ALA A 184 23.32 8.61 16.64
C ALA A 184 22.88 9.86 15.87
N ASN A 185 23.70 10.92 15.85
CA ASN A 185 23.39 12.17 15.15
C ASN A 185 23.57 12.10 13.62
N SER A 186 24.22 11.07 13.07
CA SER A 186 24.32 10.85 11.62
C SER A 186 23.26 9.88 11.06
N THR A 187 22.35 9.38 11.91
CA THR A 187 21.33 8.39 11.52
C THR A 187 19.91 8.78 11.95
N SER A 188 19.64 10.06 12.24
CA SER A 188 18.26 10.55 12.18
C SER A 188 17.92 10.78 10.71
N LEU A 189 17.31 9.78 10.07
CA LEU A 189 16.57 10.01 8.83
C LEU A 189 15.44 10.98 9.17
N ASP A 190 15.71 12.28 9.00
CA ASP A 190 14.71 13.33 9.17
C ASP A 190 13.51 12.99 8.29
N VAL A 191 12.40 12.79 8.97
CA VAL A 191 11.23 12.11 8.45
C VAL A 191 10.49 13.04 7.50
N ASN A 192 10.42 12.67 6.22
CA ASN A 192 9.54 13.35 5.28
C ASN A 192 8.14 12.71 5.30
N VAL A 193 7.45 12.84 6.45
CA VAL A 193 6.00 12.56 6.51
C VAL A 193 5.33 13.50 5.52
N PRO A 194 4.43 13.00 4.62
CA PRO A 194 3.64 13.87 3.77
C PRO A 194 3.05 15.03 4.59
N PRO A 195 3.22 16.28 4.15
CA PRO A 195 3.00 17.46 4.99
C PRO A 195 1.62 17.45 5.63
N GLN A 196 1.58 17.94 6.87
CA GLN A 196 0.33 18.28 7.54
C GLN A 196 -0.38 19.39 6.77
N VAL A 197 -1.50 19.05 6.14
CA VAL A 197 -2.33 20.00 5.42
C VAL A 197 -3.31 20.59 6.43
N GLU A 198 -2.91 21.67 7.08
CA GLU A 198 -3.84 22.51 7.82
C GLU A 198 -4.72 23.24 6.78
N VAL A 199 -6.01 22.91 6.71
CA VAL A 199 -6.93 23.43 5.67
C VAL A 199 -7.42 24.85 5.98
N ALA A 200 -6.91 25.48 7.03
CA ALA A 200 -7.18 26.88 7.37
C ALA A 200 -6.07 27.78 6.81
N GLY A 201 -6.16 28.13 5.52
CA GLY A 201 -5.10 28.90 4.88
C GLY A 201 -5.40 29.49 3.50
N ARG A 202 -4.77 30.65 3.24
CA ARG A 202 -4.89 31.50 2.03
C ARG A 202 -4.37 30.71 0.81
N THR A 203 -4.84 31.01 -0.40
CA THR A 203 -4.55 30.27 -1.66
C THR A 203 -3.07 29.85 -1.86
N LYS A 204 -2.12 30.60 -1.32
CA LYS A 204 -0.68 30.31 -1.35
C LYS A 204 -0.28 29.07 -0.52
N GLU A 205 -0.91 28.84 0.63
CA GLU A 205 -0.66 27.68 1.50
C GLU A 205 -1.24 26.39 0.91
N LYS A 206 -2.36 26.49 0.18
CA LYS A 206 -2.93 25.38 -0.61
C LYS A 206 -2.03 24.98 -1.77
N VAL A 207 -1.45 25.96 -2.47
CA VAL A 207 -0.49 25.68 -3.56
C VAL A 207 0.81 25.12 -3.01
N MET A 208 1.33 25.68 -1.91
CA MET A 208 2.56 25.18 -1.27
C MET A 208 2.39 23.75 -0.72
N SER A 209 1.22 23.41 -0.19
CA SER A 209 0.96 22.05 0.30
C SER A 209 0.89 21.02 -0.83
N ILE A 210 0.27 21.35 -1.97
CA ILE A 210 0.27 20.50 -3.17
C ILE A 210 1.70 20.28 -3.67
N ILE A 211 2.52 21.33 -3.73
CA ILE A 211 3.93 21.24 -4.16
C ILE A 211 4.69 20.26 -3.26
N LYS A 212 4.51 20.33 -1.93
CA LYS A 212 5.19 19.44 -1.00
C LYS A 212 4.81 17.95 -1.15
N ILE A 213 3.65 17.61 -1.74
CA ILE A 213 3.28 16.21 -2.03
C ILE A 213 4.26 15.58 -3.04
N PHE A 214 4.67 16.35 -4.04
CA PHE A 214 5.65 15.92 -5.05
C PHE A 214 7.05 15.70 -4.49
N PHE A 215 7.33 16.23 -3.30
CA PHE A 215 8.62 16.06 -2.63
C PHE A 215 8.64 14.91 -1.62
N THR A 216 7.61 14.06 -1.55
CA THR A 216 7.63 12.85 -0.72
C THR A 216 8.57 11.80 -1.31
N ILE A 217 9.26 11.01 -0.46
CA ILE A 217 10.24 10.00 -0.92
C ILE A 217 9.61 9.03 -1.94
N PRO A 218 8.43 8.42 -1.69
CA PRO A 218 7.80 7.53 -2.67
C PRO A 218 7.51 8.21 -4.02
N THR A 219 7.12 9.49 -4.02
CA THR A 219 6.82 10.23 -5.25
C THR A 219 8.09 10.59 -6.03
N ILE A 220 9.14 11.08 -5.36
CA ILE A 220 10.43 11.36 -6.00
C ILE A 220 10.99 10.06 -6.60
N THR A 221 10.91 8.95 -5.86
CA THR A 221 11.35 7.65 -6.35
C THR A 221 10.52 7.19 -7.54
N LEU A 222 9.20 7.34 -7.52
CA LEU A 222 8.33 7.00 -8.65
C LEU A 222 8.66 7.83 -9.91
N ILE A 223 8.80 9.14 -9.77
CA ILE A 223 9.11 10.05 -10.88
C ILE A 223 10.49 9.73 -11.45
N SER A 224 11.51 9.58 -10.61
CA SER A 224 12.87 9.24 -11.05
C SER A 224 12.93 7.85 -11.70
N ALA A 225 12.26 6.85 -11.13
CA ALA A 225 12.17 5.51 -11.71
C ALA A 225 11.45 5.51 -13.07
N LEU A 226 10.38 6.31 -13.22
CA LEU A 226 9.68 6.46 -14.49
C LEU A 226 10.57 7.14 -15.55
N VAL A 227 11.33 8.18 -15.18
CA VAL A 227 12.30 8.83 -16.08
C VAL A 227 13.37 7.82 -16.53
N ILE A 228 13.92 7.03 -15.60
CA ILE A 228 14.89 5.98 -15.93
C ILE A 228 14.27 4.92 -16.84
N ALA A 229 13.03 4.50 -16.58
CA ALA A 229 12.36 3.46 -17.36
C ALA A 229 12.01 3.91 -18.79
N VAL A 230 11.66 5.20 -18.97
CA VAL A 230 11.30 5.76 -20.27
C VAL A 230 12.53 6.02 -21.16
N VAL A 231 13.66 6.45 -20.59
CA VAL A 231 14.87 6.76 -21.35
C VAL A 231 15.67 5.46 -21.60
N PRO A 232 15.75 4.95 -22.85
CA PRO A 232 16.33 3.63 -23.13
C PRO A 232 17.78 3.47 -22.66
N GLN A 233 18.59 4.53 -22.77
CA GLN A 233 19.98 4.53 -22.35
C GLN A 233 20.14 4.44 -20.82
N LEU A 234 19.24 5.09 -20.08
CA LEU A 234 19.25 5.01 -18.61
C LEU A 234 18.74 3.63 -18.17
N ARG A 235 17.66 3.13 -18.78
CA ARG A 235 17.12 1.80 -18.50
C ARG A 235 18.14 0.69 -18.73
N ALA A 236 18.93 0.79 -19.81
CA ALA A 236 19.96 -0.20 -20.14
C ALA A 236 21.08 -0.35 -19.09
N LEU A 237 21.25 0.63 -18.20
CA LEU A 237 22.16 0.50 -17.06
C LEU A 237 21.63 -0.48 -16.01
N PHE A 238 20.31 -0.56 -15.84
CA PHE A 238 19.67 -1.30 -14.75
C PHE A 238 19.13 -2.65 -15.19
N VAL A 239 18.66 -2.77 -16.45
CA VAL A 239 18.07 -4.00 -16.97
C VAL A 239 18.55 -4.31 -18.38
N PRO A 240 18.57 -5.59 -18.79
CA PRO A 240 18.93 -5.96 -20.15
C PRO A 240 17.97 -5.32 -21.15
N THR A 241 18.50 -4.69 -22.19
CA THR A 241 17.70 -4.12 -23.28
C THR A 241 18.29 -4.53 -24.63
N THR A 242 17.42 -4.74 -25.61
CA THR A 242 17.83 -5.07 -26.99
C THR A 242 18.10 -3.84 -27.85
N ARG A 243 17.63 -2.66 -27.41
CA ARG A 243 17.67 -1.40 -28.18
C ARG A 243 18.99 -0.66 -28.09
N VAL A 244 19.71 -0.80 -26.98
CA VAL A 244 20.93 -0.03 -26.70
C VAL A 244 22.05 -1.00 -26.35
N LYS A 245 23.17 -0.87 -27.06
CA LYS A 245 24.39 -1.63 -26.73
C LYS A 245 25.08 -0.98 -25.53
N MET A 246 24.92 -1.59 -24.36
CA MET A 246 25.55 -1.18 -23.10
C MET A 246 26.67 -2.15 -22.74
N PRO A 247 27.87 -1.70 -22.34
CA PRO A 247 28.89 -2.59 -21.80
C PRO A 247 28.37 -3.31 -20.56
N THR A 248 28.53 -4.63 -20.51
CA THR A 248 28.15 -5.44 -19.34
C THR A 248 29.19 -5.28 -18.23
N ALA A 249 28.74 -5.44 -16.98
CA ALA A 249 29.62 -5.57 -15.83
C ALA A 249 30.42 -6.90 -15.89
N PRO A 250 31.45 -7.08 -15.03
CA PRO A 250 32.29 -8.29 -15.01
C PRO A 250 31.52 -9.61 -14.78
N ASP A 251 30.30 -9.53 -14.28
CA ASP A 251 29.38 -10.65 -14.05
C ASP A 251 28.46 -10.95 -15.25
N GLY A 252 28.61 -10.21 -16.35
CA GLY A 252 27.78 -10.34 -17.56
C GLY A 252 26.41 -9.67 -17.47
N ARG A 253 26.11 -8.93 -16.39
CA ARG A 253 24.83 -8.24 -16.20
C ARG A 253 24.91 -6.74 -16.53
N PRO A 254 23.77 -6.01 -16.57
CA PRO A 254 23.79 -4.57 -16.67
C PRO A 254 24.61 -3.91 -15.55
N PRO A 255 25.33 -2.79 -15.82
CA PRO A 255 26.23 -2.15 -14.85
C PRO A 255 25.63 -1.86 -13.47
N LEU A 256 24.34 -1.53 -13.40
CA LEU A 256 23.61 -1.16 -12.18
C LEU A 256 22.56 -2.21 -11.78
N ASP A 257 22.64 -3.43 -12.30
CA ASP A 257 21.72 -4.53 -11.95
C ASP A 257 21.73 -4.82 -10.44
N PHE A 258 22.87 -4.67 -9.76
CA PHE A 258 22.96 -4.85 -8.31
C PHE A 258 22.02 -3.91 -7.53
N ILE A 259 21.72 -2.71 -8.04
CA ILE A 259 20.78 -1.77 -7.42
C ILE A 259 19.35 -2.33 -7.54
N ILE A 260 19.02 -2.88 -8.71
CA ILE A 260 17.73 -3.53 -8.93
C ILE A 260 17.59 -4.76 -8.03
N GLN A 261 18.63 -5.58 -7.89
CA GLN A 261 18.60 -6.75 -7.02
C GLN A 261 18.38 -6.34 -5.54
N PHE A 262 19.14 -5.35 -5.07
CA PHE A 262 18.97 -4.82 -3.72
C PHE A 262 17.57 -4.25 -3.48
N ALA A 263 17.09 -3.41 -4.41
CA ALA A 263 15.77 -2.81 -4.33
C ALA A 263 14.63 -3.82 -4.46
N SER A 264 14.79 -4.86 -5.29
CA SER A 264 13.80 -5.94 -5.43
C SER A 264 13.69 -6.75 -4.15
N TYR A 265 14.83 -7.10 -3.55
CA TYR A 265 14.87 -7.84 -2.29
C TYR A 265 14.25 -7.03 -1.15
N GLY A 266 14.67 -5.77 -0.97
CA GLY A 266 14.11 -4.90 0.06
C GLY A 266 12.64 -4.54 -0.21
N GLY A 267 12.26 -4.35 -1.47
CA GLY A 267 10.92 -3.99 -1.89
C GLY A 267 9.87 -5.04 -1.54
N GLN A 268 10.21 -6.32 -1.70
CA GLN A 268 9.33 -7.45 -1.34
C GLN A 268 9.00 -7.51 0.16
N LEU A 269 9.77 -6.82 1.02
CA LEU A 269 9.43 -6.71 2.44
C LEU A 269 8.27 -5.73 2.69
N SER A 270 8.00 -4.76 1.80
CA SER A 270 6.94 -3.76 2.02
C SER A 270 5.54 -4.40 2.19
N PRO A 271 5.08 -5.30 1.29
CA PRO A 271 3.80 -5.98 1.46
C PRO A 271 3.77 -6.89 2.69
N VAL A 272 4.89 -7.59 2.98
CA VAL A 272 5.02 -8.49 4.14
C VAL A 272 4.90 -7.72 5.44
N MET A 273 5.57 -6.56 5.55
CA MET A 273 5.43 -5.68 6.70
C MET A 273 4.02 -5.13 6.84
N GLY A 274 3.34 -4.83 5.72
CA GLY A 274 1.92 -4.46 5.73
C GLY A 274 1.03 -5.55 6.33
N LEU A 275 1.24 -6.82 5.95
CA LEU A 275 0.52 -7.96 6.52
C LEU A 275 0.89 -8.25 7.98
N ALA A 276 2.17 -8.10 8.36
CA ALA A 276 2.61 -8.25 9.74
C ALA A 276 1.97 -7.18 10.65
N MET A 277 1.90 -5.93 10.18
CA MET A 277 1.20 -4.84 10.87
C MET A 277 -0.31 -5.10 10.94
N LEU A 278 -0.90 -5.66 9.90
CA LEU A 278 -2.30 -6.10 9.91
C LEU A 278 -2.52 -7.17 10.99
N GLY A 279 -1.67 -8.20 11.07
CA GLY A 279 -1.73 -9.21 12.12
C GLY A 279 -1.60 -8.63 13.53
N ALA A 280 -0.69 -7.67 13.71
CA ALA A 280 -0.52 -6.94 14.97
C ALA A 280 -1.70 -6.02 15.31
N ALA A 281 -2.40 -5.50 14.30
CA ALA A 281 -3.65 -4.76 14.50
C ALA A 281 -4.77 -5.73 14.90
N LEU A 282 -4.91 -6.85 14.20
CA LEU A 282 -5.89 -7.91 14.48
C LEU A 282 -5.74 -8.46 15.90
N SER A 283 -4.50 -8.66 16.40
CA SER A 283 -4.27 -9.13 17.77
C SER A 283 -4.74 -8.16 18.86
N ARG A 284 -4.89 -6.87 18.51
CA ARG A 284 -5.43 -5.83 19.41
C ARG A 284 -6.92 -5.57 19.20
N ILE A 285 -7.55 -6.17 18.18
CA ILE A 285 -8.98 -5.99 17.96
C ILE A 285 -9.73 -6.60 19.16
N ARG A 286 -10.23 -5.72 20.02
CA ARG A 286 -11.41 -6.01 20.81
C ARG A 286 -12.60 -5.80 19.87
N VAL A 287 -13.44 -6.83 19.70
CA VAL A 287 -14.67 -6.83 18.86
C VAL A 287 -15.58 -5.61 19.13
N ARG A 288 -15.39 -4.94 20.25
CA ARG A 288 -16.11 -3.74 20.71
C ARG A 288 -15.75 -2.41 20.00
N HIS A 289 -14.74 -2.37 19.11
CA HIS A 289 -14.31 -1.14 18.42
C HIS A 289 -14.84 -0.97 16.97
N LEU A 290 -15.58 -1.94 16.43
CA LEU A 290 -16.23 -1.73 15.13
C LEU A 290 -17.52 -0.92 15.33
N PRO A 291 -17.77 0.11 14.50
CA PRO A 291 -19.05 0.82 14.53
C PRO A 291 -20.21 -0.15 14.36
N GLU A 292 -21.34 0.12 15.02
CA GLU A 292 -22.54 -0.69 14.88
C GLU A 292 -22.96 -0.76 13.41
N GLY A 293 -23.22 -1.99 12.94
CA GLY A 293 -23.59 -2.25 11.55
C GLY A 293 -22.44 -2.22 10.54
N PHE A 294 -21.18 -1.99 10.93
CA PHE A 294 -20.05 -1.93 10.01
C PHE A 294 -19.85 -3.20 9.16
N TRP A 295 -20.38 -4.35 9.63
CA TRP A 295 -20.45 -5.58 8.85
C TRP A 295 -21.15 -5.40 7.49
N MET A 296 -22.11 -4.46 7.38
CA MET A 296 -22.76 -4.12 6.10
C MET A 296 -21.76 -3.47 5.14
N SER A 297 -20.89 -2.59 5.65
CA SER A 297 -19.81 -1.98 4.85
C SER A 297 -18.83 -3.03 4.36
N ILE A 298 -18.50 -4.02 5.20
CA ILE A 298 -17.65 -5.15 4.83
C ILE A 298 -18.31 -5.98 3.73
N ALA A 299 -19.55 -6.42 3.94
CA ALA A 299 -20.29 -7.22 2.98
C ALA A 299 -20.49 -6.50 1.64
N ALA A 300 -20.83 -5.20 1.68
CA ALA A 300 -21.00 -4.38 0.48
C ALA A 300 -19.69 -4.19 -0.28
N THR A 301 -18.57 -3.99 0.42
CA THR A 301 -17.24 -3.90 -0.21
C THR A 301 -16.85 -5.23 -0.85
N CYS A 302 -17.01 -6.36 -0.15
CA CYS A 302 -16.74 -7.68 -0.70
C CYS A 302 -17.60 -7.97 -1.94
N PHE A 303 -18.90 -7.67 -1.88
CA PHE A 303 -19.81 -7.85 -3.00
C PHE A 303 -19.45 -6.96 -4.19
N LEU A 304 -19.32 -5.65 -3.99
CA LEU A 304 -19.03 -4.72 -5.08
C LEU A 304 -17.63 -4.96 -5.65
N LYS A 305 -16.61 -5.06 -4.81
CA LYS A 305 -15.22 -5.15 -5.28
C LYS A 305 -14.84 -6.54 -5.79
N LEU A 306 -15.29 -7.62 -5.14
CA LEU A 306 -14.84 -9.00 -5.46
C LEU A 306 -15.85 -9.82 -6.26
N ILE A 307 -17.05 -9.28 -6.53
CA ILE A 307 -18.05 -9.93 -7.41
C ILE A 307 -18.41 -8.99 -8.57
N VAL A 308 -18.91 -7.79 -8.27
CA VAL A 308 -19.31 -6.84 -9.33
C VAL A 308 -18.09 -6.31 -10.11
N GLY A 309 -16.99 -6.00 -9.41
CA GLY A 309 -15.73 -5.55 -10.01
C GLY A 309 -15.20 -6.49 -11.10
N PRO A 310 -15.01 -7.79 -10.83
CA PRO A 310 -14.67 -8.79 -11.83
C PRO A 310 -15.62 -8.83 -13.02
N ILE A 311 -16.93 -8.80 -12.79
CA ILE A 311 -17.93 -8.82 -13.88
C ILE A 311 -17.75 -7.60 -14.77
N LEU A 312 -17.60 -6.41 -14.19
CA LEU A 312 -17.32 -5.19 -14.94
C LEU A 312 -15.97 -5.26 -15.66
N GLY A 313 -14.96 -5.91 -15.07
CA GLY A 313 -13.67 -6.16 -15.71
C GLY A 313 -13.79 -7.04 -16.96
N ILE A 314 -14.60 -8.10 -16.90
CA ILE A 314 -14.87 -8.94 -18.07
C ILE A 314 -15.64 -8.16 -19.14
N LEU A 315 -16.68 -7.42 -18.76
CA LEU A 315 -17.43 -6.58 -19.69
C LEU A 315 -16.55 -5.50 -20.33
N TRP A 316 -15.62 -4.94 -19.56
CA TRP A 316 -14.63 -3.99 -20.04
C TRP A 316 -13.71 -4.60 -21.10
N ILE A 317 -13.19 -5.80 -20.86
CA ILE A 317 -12.37 -6.52 -21.86
C ILE A 317 -13.19 -6.81 -23.12
N GLN A 318 -14.42 -7.32 -22.97
CA GLN A 318 -15.30 -7.61 -24.11
C GLN A 318 -15.63 -6.34 -24.91
N GLY A 319 -15.89 -5.22 -24.23
CA GLY A 319 -16.10 -3.92 -24.87
C GLY A 319 -14.86 -3.45 -25.63
N LEU A 320 -13.67 -3.60 -25.04
CA LEU A 320 -12.42 -3.22 -25.67
C LEU A 320 -12.05 -4.11 -26.87
N LYS A 321 -12.49 -5.37 -26.92
CA LYS A 321 -12.32 -6.23 -28.12
C LYS A 321 -13.06 -5.70 -29.36
N HIS A 322 -14.08 -4.84 -29.19
CA HIS A 322 -14.74 -4.16 -30.30
C HIS A 322 -13.97 -2.91 -30.79
N THR A 323 -12.82 -2.63 -30.20
CA THR A 323 -11.95 -1.47 -30.52
C THR A 323 -10.58 -1.97 -30.95
N PRO A 324 -9.74 -1.16 -31.62
CA PRO A 324 -8.37 -1.56 -31.97
C PRO A 324 -7.42 -1.63 -30.75
N LEU A 325 -7.92 -1.43 -29.53
CA LEU A 325 -7.12 -1.41 -28.30
C LEU A 325 -6.77 -2.81 -27.78
N ILE A 326 -7.62 -3.82 -28.05
CA ILE A 326 -7.40 -5.22 -27.67
C ILE A 326 -7.71 -6.12 -28.85
N ASN A 327 -6.74 -6.96 -29.21
CA ASN A 327 -6.92 -8.07 -30.13
C ASN A 327 -7.02 -9.41 -29.39
N ASP A 328 -7.60 -10.42 -30.03
CA ASP A 328 -7.79 -11.74 -29.44
C ASP A 328 -6.48 -12.50 -29.14
N ASP A 329 -5.40 -12.19 -29.86
CA ASP A 329 -4.07 -12.77 -29.64
C ASP A 329 -3.36 -12.24 -28.38
N GLN A 330 -3.82 -11.12 -27.82
CA GLN A 330 -3.23 -10.49 -26.64
C GLN A 330 -3.76 -11.12 -25.34
N MET A 331 -3.72 -12.45 -25.26
CA MET A 331 -4.32 -13.26 -24.20
C MET A 331 -3.78 -12.88 -22.82
N MET A 332 -2.47 -12.61 -22.70
CA MET A 332 -1.84 -12.25 -21.43
C MET A 332 -2.33 -10.88 -20.92
N MET A 333 -2.53 -9.91 -21.82
CA MET A 333 -3.08 -8.61 -21.44
C MET A 333 -4.51 -8.75 -20.92
N GLN A 334 -5.34 -9.54 -21.63
CA GLN A 334 -6.71 -9.82 -21.21
C GLN A 334 -6.75 -10.52 -19.85
N LEU A 335 -5.86 -11.49 -19.61
CA LEU A 335 -5.75 -12.15 -18.31
C LEU A 335 -5.40 -11.17 -17.21
N VAL A 336 -4.35 -10.35 -17.39
CA VAL A 336 -3.90 -9.39 -16.38
C VAL A 336 -5.00 -8.38 -16.06
N ILE A 337 -5.67 -7.83 -17.07
CA ILE A 337 -6.80 -6.91 -16.87
C ILE A 337 -7.93 -7.61 -16.09
N ALA A 338 -8.27 -8.85 -16.44
CA ALA A 338 -9.35 -9.59 -15.79
C ALA A 338 -9.04 -9.84 -14.31
N ILE A 339 -7.89 -10.43 -14.00
CA ILE A 339 -7.54 -10.76 -12.60
C ILE A 339 -7.36 -9.48 -11.77
N THR A 340 -6.84 -8.39 -12.36
CA THR A 340 -6.72 -7.08 -11.69
C THR A 340 -8.08 -6.56 -11.21
N ALA A 341 -9.16 -6.78 -11.99
CA ALA A 341 -10.51 -6.36 -11.62
C ALA A 341 -11.05 -7.07 -10.37
N GLY A 342 -10.49 -8.24 -10.01
CA GLY A 342 -10.85 -9.03 -8.82
C GLY A 342 -9.86 -8.96 -7.67
N MET A 343 -8.90 -8.04 -7.72
CA MET A 343 -7.90 -7.91 -6.66
C MET A 343 -8.50 -7.28 -5.39
N PRO A 344 -8.03 -7.69 -4.20
CA PRO A 344 -8.47 -7.11 -2.95
C PRO A 344 -7.80 -5.74 -2.78
N SER A 345 -8.18 -5.03 -1.73
CA SER A 345 -7.64 -3.69 -1.46
C SER A 345 -6.14 -3.77 -1.14
N ALA A 346 -5.40 -2.72 -1.52
CA ALA A 346 -3.95 -2.68 -1.34
C ALA A 346 -3.56 -2.75 0.14
N THR A 347 -2.63 -3.65 0.50
CA THR A 347 -2.08 -3.73 1.87
C THR A 347 -1.31 -2.47 2.28
N SER A 348 -0.94 -1.63 1.30
CA SER A 348 -0.34 -0.32 1.55
C SER A 348 -1.18 0.58 2.44
N GLN A 349 -2.49 0.41 2.40
CA GLN A 349 -3.41 1.16 3.26
C GLN A 349 -3.15 0.88 4.75
N VAL A 350 -2.64 -0.30 5.12
CA VAL A 350 -2.38 -0.64 6.53
C VAL A 350 -1.30 0.25 7.13
N TYR A 351 -0.14 0.36 6.49
CA TYR A 351 0.95 1.20 7.02
C TYR A 351 0.65 2.69 6.88
N ILE A 352 -0.10 3.11 5.85
CA ILE A 352 -0.51 4.52 5.73
C ILE A 352 -1.51 4.86 6.83
N THR A 353 -2.52 4.02 7.07
CA THR A 353 -3.50 4.25 8.13
C THR A 353 -2.82 4.23 9.50
N THR A 354 -1.89 3.29 9.75
CA THR A 354 -1.14 3.23 11.02
C THR A 354 -0.25 4.46 11.23
N LEU A 355 0.19 5.13 10.16
CA LEU A 355 1.01 6.33 10.27
C LEU A 355 0.21 7.53 10.79
N TYR A 356 -1.07 7.64 10.42
CA TYR A 356 -1.90 8.81 10.75
C TYR A 356 -2.94 8.56 11.83
N ALA A 357 -3.34 7.30 12.03
CA ALA A 357 -4.30 6.93 13.03
C ALA A 357 -3.72 7.15 14.44
N PRO A 358 -4.44 7.87 15.33
CA PRO A 358 -4.11 7.88 16.75
C PRO A 358 -4.07 6.48 17.35
N ASP A 359 -3.34 6.32 18.44
CA ASP A 359 -3.35 5.07 19.20
C ASP A 359 -4.80 4.73 19.61
N ASP A 360 -5.24 3.49 19.34
CA ASP A 360 -6.61 2.97 19.57
C ASP A 360 -7.72 3.51 18.64
N ALA A 361 -7.37 4.11 17.50
CA ALA A 361 -8.36 4.55 16.51
C ALA A 361 -9.19 3.37 15.93
N PRO A 362 -10.54 3.43 15.94
CA PRO A 362 -11.40 2.36 15.42
C PRO A 362 -11.17 2.10 13.92
N GLU A 363 -10.73 3.11 13.16
CA GLU A 363 -10.45 3.02 11.73
C GLU A 363 -9.41 1.94 11.40
N MET A 364 -8.43 1.70 12.29
CA MET A 364 -7.46 0.61 12.12
C MET A 364 -8.12 -0.77 12.20
N SER A 365 -9.06 -0.94 13.15
CA SER A 365 -9.85 -2.17 13.28
C SER A 365 -10.81 -2.36 12.11
N GLN A 366 -11.39 -1.27 11.62
CA GLN A 366 -12.27 -1.26 10.45
C GLN A 366 -11.52 -1.71 9.18
N LEU A 367 -10.36 -1.11 8.90
CA LEU A 367 -9.50 -1.52 7.78
C LEU A 367 -9.06 -2.97 7.92
N ALA A 368 -8.67 -3.39 9.12
CA ALA A 368 -8.19 -4.74 9.35
C ALA A 368 -9.28 -5.80 9.12
N ALA A 369 -10.48 -5.60 9.67
CA ALA A 369 -11.62 -6.48 9.45
C ALA A 369 -12.04 -6.54 7.97
N MET A 370 -12.00 -5.40 7.30
CA MET A 370 -12.30 -5.27 5.87
C MET A 370 -11.31 -6.04 5.00
N LEU A 371 -10.00 -5.87 5.24
CA LEU A 371 -8.96 -6.62 4.52
C LEU A 371 -9.07 -8.11 4.81
N LEU A 372 -9.27 -8.51 6.07
CA LEU A 372 -9.43 -9.92 6.43
C LEU A 372 -10.57 -10.59 5.63
N ALA A 373 -11.73 -9.95 5.55
CA ALA A 373 -12.86 -10.48 4.78
C ALA A 373 -12.57 -10.57 3.28
N GLN A 374 -11.93 -9.55 2.70
CA GLN A 374 -11.56 -9.56 1.28
C GLN A 374 -10.53 -10.64 0.96
N TYR A 375 -9.48 -10.76 1.78
CA TYR A 375 -8.43 -11.76 1.61
C TYR A 375 -8.89 -13.19 1.94
N ALA A 376 -9.93 -13.37 2.76
CA ALA A 376 -10.58 -14.67 2.92
C ALA A 376 -11.40 -15.03 1.66
N LEU A 377 -12.16 -14.07 1.12
CA LEU A 377 -13.05 -14.32 -0.01
C LEU A 377 -12.30 -14.52 -1.34
N ILE A 378 -11.14 -13.87 -1.51
CA ILE A 378 -10.35 -13.98 -2.75
C ILE A 378 -9.86 -15.39 -3.03
N VAL A 379 -9.68 -16.22 -2.00
CA VAL A 379 -9.33 -17.64 -2.14
C VAL A 379 -10.36 -18.39 -3.01
N LEU A 380 -11.60 -17.94 -3.03
CA LEU A 380 -12.68 -18.51 -3.86
C LEU A 380 -12.93 -17.68 -5.13
N THR A 381 -13.03 -16.35 -5.02
CA THR A 381 -13.46 -15.52 -6.16
C THR A 381 -12.41 -15.44 -7.26
N LEU A 382 -11.12 -15.45 -6.91
CA LEU A 382 -10.05 -15.30 -7.88
C LEU A 382 -9.81 -16.55 -8.74
N PRO A 383 -9.83 -17.78 -8.20
CA PRO A 383 -9.85 -18.98 -9.04
C PRO A 383 -11.03 -19.01 -10.00
N ILE A 384 -12.23 -18.66 -9.52
CA ILE A 384 -13.44 -18.61 -10.36
C ILE A 384 -13.25 -17.61 -11.51
N LEU A 385 -12.79 -16.39 -11.19
CA LEU A 385 -12.52 -15.35 -12.19
C LEU A 385 -11.47 -15.79 -13.21
N THR A 386 -10.36 -16.35 -12.74
CA THR A 386 -9.28 -16.85 -13.60
C THR A 386 -9.81 -17.94 -14.52
N SER A 387 -10.47 -18.97 -13.97
CA SER A 387 -11.05 -20.06 -14.76
C SER A 387 -12.08 -19.57 -15.78
N TYR A 388 -12.97 -18.66 -15.38
CA TYR A 388 -13.95 -18.08 -16.30
C TYR A 388 -13.27 -17.32 -17.44
N THR A 389 -12.26 -16.51 -17.12
CA THR A 389 -11.48 -15.74 -18.10
C THR A 389 -10.83 -16.68 -19.11
N LEU A 390 -10.20 -17.76 -18.64
CA LEU A 390 -9.57 -18.74 -19.51
C LEU A 390 -10.58 -19.44 -20.43
N ILE A 391 -11.76 -19.83 -19.93
CA ILE A 391 -12.73 -20.64 -20.67
C ILE A 391 -13.65 -19.81 -21.58
N LYS A 392 -13.95 -18.56 -21.22
CA LYS A 392 -15.00 -17.76 -21.86
C LYS A 392 -14.53 -16.44 -22.47
N VAL A 393 -13.34 -15.98 -22.14
CA VAL A 393 -12.81 -14.70 -22.62
C VAL A 393 -11.60 -14.90 -23.53
N ILE A 394 -10.74 -15.84 -23.16
CA ILE A 394 -9.46 -16.10 -23.81
C ILE A 394 -9.52 -17.32 -24.75
N ALA A 395 -10.21 -18.40 -24.36
CA ALA A 395 -10.50 -19.52 -25.25
C ALA A 395 -11.58 -19.17 -26.27
#